data_AF-A0A951UEN7-F1
#
_entry.id   AF-A0A951UEN7-F1
#
_cell.length_a   1.000
_cell.length_b   1.000
_cell.length_c   1.000
_cell.angle_alpha   90.00
_cell.angle_beta   90.00
_cell.angle_gamma   90.00
#
_symmetry.space_group_name_H-M   'P 1'
#
loop_
_entity.id
_entity.type
_entity.pdbx_description
1 polymer ?
#
loop_
_entity_poly.entity_id
_entity_poly.type
_entity_poly.pdbx_seq_one_letter_code
_entity_poly.pdbx_strand_id
1 'polypeptide(L)' 'GQGRHEALRSAQLELLNSSNYQHPMYWAAFVPSGNWTPLSSK' A
#
# COMPACT_ATOMS: atom_id res chain seq x y z
N GLY A 1 -19.31 -7.22 8.24
CA GLY A 1 -18.01 -6.58 8.50
C GLY A 1 -17.33 -6.40 7.18
N GLN A 2 -16.89 -5.18 6.85
CA GLN A 2 -16.15 -4.93 5.61
C GLN A 2 -14.93 -5.85 5.55
N GLY A 3 -14.70 -6.48 4.41
CA GLY A 3 -13.62 -7.45 4.26
C GLY A 3 -12.28 -6.78 4.56
N ARG A 4 -11.33 -7.52 5.13
CA ARG A 4 -9.96 -7.05 5.43
C ARG A 4 -9.31 -6.27 4.27
N HIS A 5 -9.63 -6.64 3.04
CA HIS A 5 -9.17 -5.96 1.82
C HIS A 5 -9.74 -4.56 1.62
N GLU A 6 -11.01 -4.36 1.99
CA GLU A 6 -11.72 -3.09 1.85
C GLU A 6 -11.22 -2.08 2.89
N ALA A 7 -11.05 -2.53 4.14
CA ALA A 7 -10.46 -1.72 5.21
C ALA A 7 -9.00 -1.31 4.93
N LEU A 8 -8.22 -2.19 4.31
CA LEU A 8 -6.86 -1.87 3.90
C LEU A 8 -6.85 -0.85 2.76
N ARG A 9 -7.74 -1.00 1.78
CA ARG A 9 -7.86 -0.06 0.66
C ARG A 9 -8.31 1.32 1.12
N SER A 10 -9.27 1.41 2.05
CA SER A 10 -9.72 2.70 2.58
C SER A 10 -8.58 3.43 3.32
N ALA A 11 -7.82 2.72 4.16
CA ALA A 11 -6.65 3.30 4.84
C ALA A 11 -5.57 3.79 3.85
N GLN A 12 -5.34 3.06 2.75
CA GLN A 12 -4.43 3.51 1.69
C GLN A 12 -4.92 4.79 1.01
N LEU A 13 -6.20 4.89 0.71
CA LEU A 13 -6.78 6.09 0.11
C LEU A 13 -6.75 7.29 1.06
N GLU A 14 -6.97 7.07 2.35
CA GLU A 14 -6.87 8.11 3.38
C GLU A 14 -5.44 8.67 3.48
N LEU A 15 -4.45 7.78 3.46
CA LEU A 15 -3.04 8.17 3.45
C LEU A 15 -2.67 9.03 2.22
N LEU A 16 -3.14 8.64 1.03
CA LEU A 16 -2.89 9.37 -0.23
C LEU A 16 -3.58 10.74 -0.29
N ASN A 17 -4.77 10.86 0.30
CA ASN A 17 -5.54 12.11 0.33
C ASN A 17 -5.14 13.05 1.47
N SER A 18 -4.28 12.59 2.39
CA SER A 18 -3.77 13.42 3.48
C SER A 18 -2.58 14.25 3.00
N SER A 19 -2.72 15.58 3.02
CA SER A 19 -1.65 16.52 2.69
C SER A 19 -0.42 16.37 3.59
N ASN A 20 -0.60 15.88 4.82
CA ASN A 20 0.48 15.67 5.77
C ASN A 20 1.39 14.48 5.40
N TYR A 21 0.87 13.50 4.65
CA TYR A 21 1.60 12.27 4.31
C TYR A 21 1.93 12.17 2.82
N GLN A 22 1.78 13.26 2.09
CA GLN A 22 2.05 13.33 0.65
C GLN A 22 3.54 13.14 0.34
N HIS A 23 4.43 13.50 1.28
CA HIS A 23 5.87 13.34 1.10
C HIS A 23 6.29 11.85 1.19
N PRO A 24 7.04 11.31 0.22
CA PRO A 24 7.42 9.90 0.17
C PRO A 24 8.13 9.36 1.42
N MET A 25 8.77 10.23 2.21
CA MET A 25 9.42 9.86 3.48
C MET A 25 8.49 9.11 4.45
N TYR A 26 7.18 9.36 4.40
CA TYR A 26 6.23 8.75 5.32
C TYR A 26 5.82 7.33 4.94
N TRP A 27 5.94 6.94 3.66
CA TRP A 27 5.38 5.67 3.18
C TRP A 27 6.30 4.86 2.27
N ALA A 28 7.35 5.45 1.70
CA ALA A 28 8.23 4.78 0.74
C ALA A 28 8.90 3.52 1.32
N ALA A 29 9.20 3.50 2.63
CA ALA A 29 9.77 2.33 3.30
C ALA A 29 8.83 1.10 3.35
N PHE A 30 7.52 1.34 3.22
CA PHE A 30 6.51 0.28 3.24
C PHE A 30 6.07 -0.12 1.83
N VAL A 31 6.56 0.56 0.78
CA VAL A 31 6.31 0.15 -0.59
C VAL A 31 7.14 -1.08 -0.86
N PRO A 32 6.51 -2.23 -1.13
CA PRO A 32 7.24 -3.44 -1.39
C PRO A 32 7.97 -3.28 -2.73
N SER A 33 9.30 -3.28 -2.67
CA SER A 33 10.18 -3.21 -3.84
C SER A 33 10.59 -4.63 -4.23
N GLY A 34 10.31 -5.03 -5.47
CA GLY A 34 10.65 -6.38 -5.93
C GLY A 34 9.85 -6.85 -7.14
N ASN A 35 10.21 -8.03 -7.63
CA ASN A 35 9.50 -8.70 -8.70
C ASN A 35 8.24 -9.38 -8.13
N TRP A 36 7.07 -8.92 -8.56
CA TRP A 36 5.75 -9.37 -8.10
C TRP A 36 5.25 -10.63 -8.82
N THR A 37 6.04 -11.22 -9.72
CA THR A 37 5.63 -12.44 -10.41
C THR A 37 5.63 -13.64 -9.47
N PRO A 38 4.62 -14.53 -9.55
CA PRO A 38 4.59 -15.77 -8.80
C PRO A 38 5.86 -16.59 -9.01
N LEU A 39 6.41 -17.18 -7.94
CA LEU A 39 7.58 -18.07 -8.00
C LEU A 39 7.32 -19.38 -8.78
N SER A 40 6.10 -19.61 -9.27
CA SER A 40 5.65 -20.86 -9.90
C SER A 40 6.23 -21.15 -11.28
N SER A 41 7.16 -20.33 -11.77
CA SER A 41 7.87 -20.56 -13.02
C SER A 41 9.38 -20.58 -12.77
N LYS A 42 9.84 -21.61 -12.08
CA LYS A 42 11.22 -22.10 -12.13
C LYS A 42 11.23 -23.60 -12.00
#